data_AF-A0A1Q8CSA2-F1
#
_entry.id   AF-A0A1Q8CSA2-F1
#
_cell.length_a   1.000
_cell.length_b   1.000
_cell.length_c   1.000
_cell.angle_alpha   90.00
_cell.angle_beta   90.00
_cell.angle_gamma   90.00
#
_symmetry.space_group_name_H-M   'P 1'
#
loop_
_entity.id
_entity.type
_entity.pdbx_description
1 polymer ?
#
loop_
_entity_poly.entity_id
_entity_poly.type
_entity_poly.pdbx_seq_one_letter_code
_entity_poly.pdbx_strand_id
1 'polypeptide(L)'
;MDNYDFSRTALKILHDTFRGLTRDQLDQLVDGRAKLAFLPPGAKVQVPAASLDAVRDRLAAIEDRQEAERYVTGLKLKKDDLVALARQLGVVVRSKDRVADVTRNIVEGTVGVRVDHNAIRDSSW
;
A
#
# COMPACT_ATOMS: atom_id res chain seq x y z
N MET A 1 14.07 -5.36 33.98
CA MET A 1 13.31 -5.94 32.86
C MET A 1 13.82 -7.36 32.72
N ASP A 2 13.04 -8.33 33.19
CA ASP A 2 13.47 -9.74 33.20
C ASP A 2 13.53 -10.30 31.77
N ASN A 3 14.49 -11.18 31.51
CA ASN A 3 14.77 -11.74 30.19
C ASN A 3 13.54 -12.43 29.56
N TYR A 4 12.66 -12.98 30.40
CA TYR A 4 11.39 -13.60 30.00
C TYR A 4 10.35 -12.59 29.49
N ASP A 5 10.28 -11.39 30.09
CA ASP A 5 9.35 -10.34 29.68
C ASP A 5 9.77 -9.70 28.36
N PHE A 6 11.08 -9.51 28.18
CA PHE A 6 11.64 -9.05 26.91
C PHE A 6 11.33 -10.03 25.77
N SER A 7 11.60 -11.32 25.99
CA SER A 7 11.36 -12.39 25.01
C SER A 7 9.89 -12.47 24.59
N ARG A 8 8.99 -12.43 25.56
CA ARG A 8 7.54 -12.52 25.31
C ARG A 8 7.01 -11.29 24.58
N THR A 9 7.52 -10.10 24.93
CA THR A 9 7.15 -8.84 24.27
C THR A 9 7.67 -8.80 22.84
N ALA A 10 8.92 -9.19 22.60
CA ALA A 10 9.53 -9.25 21.28
C ALA A 10 8.78 -10.21 20.34
N LEU A 11 8.43 -11.41 20.82
CA LEU A 11 7.65 -12.39 20.05
C LEU A 11 6.27 -11.85 19.66
N LYS A 12 5.61 -11.09 20.56
CA LYS A 12 4.31 -10.50 20.30
C LYS A 12 4.39 -9.42 19.22
N ILE A 13 5.39 -8.54 19.31
CA ILE A 13 5.64 -7.49 18.31
C ILE A 13 5.95 -8.10 16.94
N LEU A 14 6.79 -9.13 16.89
CA LEU A 14 7.11 -9.82 15.65
C LEU A 14 5.87 -10.47 15.04
N HIS A 15 5.09 -11.18 15.85
CA HIS A 15 3.84 -11.81 15.41
C HIS A 15 2.86 -10.78 14.81
N ASP A 16 2.63 -9.67 15.50
CA ASP A 16 1.72 -8.63 15.02
C ASP A 16 2.25 -7.93 13.76
N THR A 17 3.58 -7.79 13.64
CA THR A 17 4.24 -7.27 12.44
C THR A 17 4.03 -8.21 11.25
N PHE A 18 4.28 -9.52 11.44
CA PHE A 18 4.10 -10.52 10.38
C PHE A 18 2.64 -10.66 9.94
N ARG A 19 1.68 -10.45 10.85
CA ARG A 19 0.25 -10.48 10.52
C ARG A 19 -0.17 -9.36 9.55
N GLY A 20 0.61 -8.29 9.46
CA GLY A 20 0.38 -7.19 8.52
C GLY A 20 1.02 -7.37 7.14
N LEU A 21 1.87 -8.40 6.95
CA LEU A 21 2.59 -8.63 5.70
C LEU A 21 1.81 -9.55 4.76
N THR A 22 1.91 -9.29 3.46
CA THR A 22 1.42 -10.23 2.44
C THR A 22 2.40 -11.40 2.26
N ARG A 23 1.95 -12.46 1.58
CA ARG A 23 2.77 -13.65 1.34
C ARG A 23 4.03 -13.34 0.54
N ASP A 24 3.91 -12.54 -0.52
CA ASP A 24 5.04 -12.06 -1.30
C ASP A 24 6.04 -11.21 -0.48
N GLN A 25 5.55 -10.37 0.44
CA GLN A 25 6.41 -9.55 1.29
C GLN A 25 7.17 -10.42 2.31
N LEU A 26 6.53 -11.46 2.82
CA LEU A 26 7.16 -12.44 3.70
C LEU A 26 8.25 -13.22 2.96
N ASP A 27 7.97 -13.67 1.73
CA ASP A 27 8.94 -14.37 0.90
C ASP A 27 10.15 -13.47 0.57
N GLN A 28 9.92 -12.19 0.30
CA GLN A 28 11.01 -11.22 0.11
C GLN A 28 11.87 -11.03 1.37
N LEU A 29 11.28 -11.11 2.56
CA LEU A 29 12.00 -11.06 3.85
C LEU A 29 12.82 -12.33 4.09
N VAL A 30 12.25 -13.49 3.80
CA VAL A 30 12.93 -14.80 3.91
C VAL A 30 14.11 -14.88 2.95
N ASP A 31 13.93 -14.37 1.73
CA ASP A 31 14.97 -14.37 0.69
C ASP A 31 16.04 -13.26 0.88
N GLY A 32 15.94 -12.46 1.94
CA GLY A 32 16.87 -11.36 2.23
C GLY A 32 16.76 -10.17 1.27
N ARG A 33 15.73 -10.13 0.43
CA ARG A 33 15.43 -9.03 -0.50
C ARG A 33 14.75 -7.83 0.18
N ALA A 34 14.23 -8.02 1.39
CA ALA A 34 13.63 -6.99 2.22
C ALA A 34 14.21 -6.98 3.64
N LYS A 35 14.13 -5.83 4.33
CA LYS A 35 14.62 -5.65 5.70
C LYS A 35 13.55 -4.96 6.56
N LEU A 36 13.45 -5.39 7.83
CA LEU A 36 12.64 -4.68 8.83
C LEU A 36 13.44 -3.49 9.38
N ALA A 37 12.83 -2.31 9.37
CA ALA A 37 13.39 -1.10 9.96
C ALA A 37 12.45 -0.57 11.04
N PHE A 38 13.01 -0.13 12.16
CA PHE A 38 12.26 0.55 13.21
C PHE A 38 12.01 2.01 12.78
N LEU A 39 10.74 2.42 12.79
CA LEU A 39 10.34 3.79 12.50
C LEU A 39 9.91 4.47 13.80
N PRO A 40 10.61 5.53 14.26
CA PRO A 40 10.19 6.27 15.43
C PRO A 40 8.87 7.02 15.17
N PRO A 41 8.04 7.24 16.20
CA PRO A 41 6.78 7.95 16.05
C PRO A 41 7.01 9.36 15.50
N GLY A 42 6.36 9.66 14.38
CA GLY A 42 6.52 10.93 13.65
C GLY A 42 7.49 10.88 12.46
N ALA A 43 8.17 9.75 12.24
CA ALA A 43 8.92 9.53 11.00
C ALA A 43 7.95 9.51 9.80
N LYS A 44 8.28 10.28 8.77
CA LYS A 44 7.59 10.23 7.49
C LYS A 44 7.98 8.94 6.78
N VAL A 45 6.99 8.15 6.37
CA VAL A 45 7.24 6.96 5.56
C VAL A 45 7.55 7.44 4.16
N GLN A 46 8.84 7.60 3.84
CA GLN A 46 9.24 7.63 2.44
C GLN A 46 9.08 6.21 1.91
N VAL A 47 8.02 5.97 1.15
CA VAL A 47 7.91 4.75 0.34
C VAL A 47 9.15 4.75 -0.57
N PRO A 48 10.09 3.80 -0.42
CA PRO A 48 11.24 3.72 -1.29
C PRO A 48 10.78 3.63 -2.74
N ALA A 49 11.50 4.21 -3.69
CA ALA A 49 11.11 4.17 -5.11
C ALA A 49 10.86 2.73 -5.61
N ALA A 50 11.62 1.75 -5.13
CA ALA A 50 11.42 0.32 -5.43
C ALA A 50 10.07 -0.23 -4.92
N SER A 51 9.52 0.34 -3.85
CA SER A 51 8.21 0.00 -3.31
C SER A 51 7.07 0.72 -4.05
N LEU A 52 7.34 1.87 -4.67
CA LEU A 52 6.38 2.57 -5.53
C LEU A 52 6.11 1.78 -6.81
N ASP A 53 7.15 1.26 -7.47
CA ASP A 53 6.99 0.42 -8.65
C ASP A 53 6.18 -0.85 -8.32
N ALA A 54 6.46 -1.50 -7.18
CA ALA A 54 5.67 -2.65 -6.72
C ALA A 54 4.20 -2.30 -6.42
N VAL A 55 3.94 -1.13 -5.82
CA VAL A 55 2.57 -0.65 -5.58
C VAL A 55 1.85 -0.35 -6.89
N ARG A 56 2.55 0.25 -7.86
CA ARG A 56 2.03 0.52 -9.20
C ARG A 56 1.72 -0.78 -9.95
N ASP A 57 2.65 -1.73 -9.96
CA ASP A 57 2.49 -3.01 -10.63
C ASP A 57 1.36 -3.83 -10.00
N ARG A 58 1.22 -3.78 -8.67
CA ARG A 58 0.10 -4.43 -7.97
C ARG A 58 -1.23 -3.76 -8.29
N LEU A 59 -1.30 -2.42 -8.30
CA LEU A 59 -2.51 -1.70 -8.73
C LEU A 59 -2.83 -1.98 -10.21
N ALA A 60 -1.82 -2.17 -11.05
CA ALA A 60 -1.99 -2.58 -12.44
C ALA A 60 -2.44 -4.04 -12.60
N ALA A 61 -2.16 -4.92 -11.65
CA ALA A 61 -2.64 -6.30 -11.68
C ALA A 61 -4.09 -6.46 -11.22
N ILE A 62 -4.65 -5.46 -10.52
CA ILE A 62 -6.02 -5.51 -10.00
C ILE A 62 -7.02 -5.08 -11.07
N GLU A 63 -8.03 -5.91 -11.32
CA GLU A 63 -9.10 -5.67 -12.29
C GLU A 63 -10.41 -5.19 -11.64
N ASP A 64 -10.51 -5.30 -10.31
CA ASP A 64 -11.67 -4.86 -9.53
C ASP A 64 -11.36 -3.59 -8.71
N ARG A 65 -12.20 -2.58 -8.87
CA ARG A 65 -12.12 -1.32 -8.11
C ARG A 65 -12.22 -1.57 -6.60
N GLN A 66 -13.04 -2.53 -6.17
CA GLN A 66 -13.21 -2.84 -4.75
C GLN A 66 -11.97 -3.54 -4.16
N GLU A 67 -11.30 -4.39 -4.93
CA GLU A 67 -10.02 -4.99 -4.53
C GLU A 67 -8.91 -3.92 -4.43
N ALA A 68 -8.89 -2.96 -5.35
CA ALA A 68 -7.93 -1.86 -5.33
C ALA A 68 -8.12 -0.94 -4.11
N GLU A 69 -9.36 -0.61 -3.76
CA GLU A 69 -9.67 0.15 -2.54
C GLU A 69 -9.22 -0.59 -1.27
N ARG A 70 -9.46 -1.90 -1.20
CA ARG A 70 -9.00 -2.73 -0.07
C ARG A 70 -7.49 -2.77 0.01
N TYR A 71 -6.80 -2.86 -1.12
CA TYR A 71 -5.35 -2.85 -1.18
C TYR A 71 -4.78 -1.51 -0.66
N VAL A 72 -5.24 -0.39 -1.21
CA VAL A 72 -4.77 0.95 -0.81
C VAL A 72 -5.08 1.24 0.67
N THR A 73 -6.26 0.84 1.14
CA THR A 73 -6.64 0.96 2.56
C THR A 73 -5.79 0.05 3.46
N GLY A 74 -5.46 -1.15 2.98
CA GLY A 74 -4.61 -2.13 3.66
C GLY A 74 -3.17 -1.67 3.89
N LEU A 75 -2.68 -0.72 3.08
CA LEU A 75 -1.37 -0.08 3.27
C LEU A 75 -1.31 0.78 4.55
N LYS A 76 -2.45 1.08 5.18
CA LYS A 76 -2.58 1.87 6.42
C LYS A 76 -1.79 3.20 6.40
N LEU A 77 -1.68 3.78 5.22
CA LEU A 77 -0.97 5.04 5.00
C LEU A 77 -1.72 6.21 5.63
N LYS A 78 -1.00 7.16 6.21
CA LYS A 78 -1.60 8.41 6.69
C LYS A 78 -1.95 9.30 5.49
N LYS A 79 -2.79 10.31 5.71
CA LYS A 79 -3.22 11.25 4.68
C LYS A 79 -2.05 11.81 3.86
N ASP A 80 -0.98 12.24 4.52
CA ASP A 80 0.18 12.83 3.85
C ASP A 80 0.93 11.81 2.98
N ASP A 81 1.04 10.57 3.45
CA ASP A 81 1.69 9.48 2.71
C ASP A 81 0.84 9.02 1.51
N LEU A 82 -0.49 9.02 1.67
CA LEU A 82 -1.45 8.80 0.58
C LEU A 82 -1.38 9.89 -0.49
N VAL A 83 -1.24 11.15 -0.08
CA VAL A 83 -1.06 12.28 -1.01
C VAL A 83 0.29 12.18 -1.73
N ALA A 84 1.35 11.77 -1.02
CA ALA A 84 2.65 11.53 -1.64
C ALA A 84 2.58 10.40 -2.67
N LEU A 85 1.94 9.29 -2.33
CA LEU A 85 1.70 8.17 -3.24
C LEU A 85 0.90 8.60 -4.47
N ALA A 86 -0.21 9.32 -4.28
CA ALA A 86 -1.02 9.82 -5.39
C ALA A 86 -0.21 10.69 -6.35
N ARG A 87 0.58 11.64 -5.83
CA ARG A 87 1.46 12.50 -6.65
C ARG A 87 2.50 11.69 -7.42
N GLN A 88 3.10 10.70 -6.76
CA GLN A 88 4.07 9.79 -7.39
C GLN A 88 3.45 8.93 -8.49
N LEU A 89 2.17 8.57 -8.36
CA LEU A 89 1.38 7.88 -9.38
C LEU A 89 0.81 8.81 -10.46
N GLY A 90 1.09 10.11 -10.41
CA GLY A 90 0.56 11.10 -11.37
C GLY A 90 -0.92 11.44 -11.15
N VAL A 91 -1.50 11.04 -10.02
CA VAL A 91 -2.89 11.32 -9.65
C VAL A 91 -3.00 12.69 -8.98
N VAL A 92 -3.92 13.50 -9.48
CA VAL A 92 -4.17 14.85 -8.94
C VAL A 92 -4.96 14.75 -7.64
N VAL A 93 -4.46 15.44 -6.60
CA VAL A 93 -5.08 15.51 -5.27
C VAL A 93 -5.20 16.95 -4.82
N ARG A 94 -6.36 17.33 -4.30
CA ARG A 94 -6.62 18.66 -3.76
C ARG A 94 -6.34 18.69 -2.26
N SER A 95 -5.93 19.85 -1.75
CA SER A 95 -5.60 20.02 -0.32
C SER A 95 -6.77 19.73 0.63
N LYS A 96 -8.01 19.92 0.16
CA LYS A 96 -9.24 19.67 0.91
C LYS A 96 -9.70 18.20 0.86
N ASP A 97 -9.09 17.36 0.03
CA ASP A 97 -9.50 15.97 -0.12
C ASP A 97 -9.31 15.23 1.20
N ARG A 98 -10.30 14.41 1.59
CA ARG A 98 -10.20 13.53 2.75
C ARG A 98 -9.47 12.25 2.35
N VAL A 99 -9.03 11.46 3.33
CA VAL A 99 -8.36 10.17 3.10
C VAL A 99 -9.15 9.28 2.13
N ALA A 100 -10.48 9.23 2.28
CA ALA A 100 -11.36 8.50 1.39
C ALA A 100 -11.35 9.06 -0.05
N ASP A 101 -11.33 10.38 -0.21
CA ASP A 101 -11.28 11.02 -1.53
C ASP A 101 -9.94 10.77 -2.23
N VAL A 102 -8.82 10.85 -1.49
CA VAL A 102 -7.49 10.55 -2.02
C VAL A 102 -7.39 9.08 -2.46
N THR A 103 -7.93 8.17 -1.65
CA THR A 103 -7.97 6.72 -1.96
C THR A 103 -8.77 6.47 -3.24
N ARG A 104 -9.98 7.05 -3.34
CA ARG A 104 -10.82 6.94 -4.54
C ARG A 104 -10.09 7.48 -5.77
N ASN A 105 -9.47 8.65 -5.67
CA ASN A 105 -8.74 9.24 -6.81
C ASN A 105 -7.56 8.36 -7.26
N ILE A 106 -6.85 7.70 -6.34
CA ILE A 106 -5.79 6.74 -6.69
C ILE A 106 -6.37 5.55 -7.45
N VAL A 107 -7.47 4.98 -6.96
CA VAL A 107 -8.13 3.82 -7.59
C VAL A 107 -8.68 4.19 -8.97
N GLU A 108 -9.36 5.32 -9.10
CA GLU A 108 -9.89 5.81 -10.38
C GLU A 108 -8.77 6.12 -11.37
N GLY A 109 -7.69 6.77 -10.93
CA GLY A 109 -6.56 7.14 -11.76
C GLY A 109 -5.68 5.97 -12.23
N THR A 110 -5.74 4.82 -11.55
CA THR A 110 -4.91 3.64 -11.86
C THR A 110 -5.70 2.48 -12.47
N VAL A 111 -6.84 2.13 -11.88
CA VAL A 111 -7.70 1.00 -12.30
C VAL A 111 -8.88 1.48 -13.15
N GLY A 112 -9.45 2.64 -12.83
CA GLY A 112 -10.64 3.20 -13.50
C GLY A 112 -10.46 3.35 -15.01
N VAL A 113 -9.33 3.92 -15.45
CA VAL A 113 -9.02 4.15 -16.87
C VAL A 113 -8.99 2.85 -17.70
N ARG A 114 -8.56 1.73 -17.09
CA ARG A 114 -8.44 0.42 -17.77
C ARG A 114 -9.74 -0.36 -17.77
N VAL A 115 -10.50 -0.34 -16.66
CA VAL A 115 -11.84 -0.94 -16.61
C VAL A 115 -12.74 -0.27 -17.66
N ASP A 116 -12.66 1.06 -17.79
CA ASP A 116 -13.44 1.78 -18.81
C ASP A 116 -12.93 1.45 -20.23
N HIS A 117 -11.62 1.31 -20.45
CA HIS A 117 -11.07 0.87 -21.75
C HIS A 117 -11.47 -0.57 -22.13
N ASN A 118 -11.46 -1.51 -21.18
CA ASN A 118 -11.87 -2.90 -21.41
C ASN A 118 -13.39 -3.02 -21.59
N ALA A 119 -14.18 -2.29 -20.82
CA ALA A 119 -15.63 -2.25 -20.97
C ALA A 119 -16.07 -1.66 -22.33
N ILE A 120 -15.34 -0.66 -22.85
CA ILE A 120 -15.56 -0.13 -24.20
C ILE A 120 -15.19 -1.17 -25.27
N ARG A 121 -14.16 -2.00 -25.04
CA ARG A 121 -13.75 -3.03 -26.00
C ARG A 121 -14.70 -4.23 -26.04
N ASP A 122 -15.29 -4.61 -24.92
CA ASP A 122 -16.26 -5.73 -24.83
C ASP A 122 -17.69 -5.35 -25.24
N SER A 123 -18.04 -4.07 -25.25
CA SER A 123 -19.38 -3.57 -25.64
C SER A 123 -19.53 -3.21 -27.12
N SER A 124 -18.48 -3.41 -27.92
CA SER A 124 -18.54 -3.30 -29.38
C SER A 124 -19.10 -4.59 -29.99
N TRP A 125 -20.43 -4.71 -30.05
CA TRP A 125 -21.17 -5.67 -30.87
C TRP A 125 -21.99 -4.94 -31.92
#